data_AF-W1XUI7-F1
#
_entry.id   AF-W1XUI7-F1
#
_cell.length_a   1.000
_cell.length_b   1.000
_cell.length_c   1.000
_cell.angle_alpha   90.00
_cell.angle_beta   90.00
_cell.angle_gamma   90.00
#
_symmetry.space_group_name_H-M   'P 1'
#
loop_
_entity.id
_entity.type
_entity.pdbx_description
1 polymer ?
#
loop_
_entity_poly.entity_id
_entity_poly.type
_entity_poly.pdbx_seq_one_letter_code
_entity_poly.pdbx_strand_id
1 'polypeptide(L)' 'MVTYKTIVVPTDGSENAKRALEHALAVADRNQAELIVVHVANIVSAISNF' A
#
# COMPACT_ATOMS: atom_id res chain seq x y z
N MET A 1 -13.69 8.53 -19.20
CA MET A 1 -13.39 8.11 -17.80
C MET A 1 -11.89 7.90 -17.69
N VAL A 2 -11.29 8.27 -16.57
CA VAL A 2 -9.84 8.03 -16.33
C VAL A 2 -9.66 6.59 -15.88
N THR A 3 -8.71 5.88 -16.48
CA THR A 3 -8.32 4.52 -16.09
C THR A 3 -6.99 4.59 -15.35
N TYR A 4 -6.94 4.01 -14.15
CA TYR A 4 -5.70 3.90 -13.40
C TYR A 4 -4.92 2.69 -13.88
N LYS A 5 -3.66 2.87 -14.29
CA LYS A 5 -2.81 1.75 -14.74
C LYS A 5 -1.97 1.15 -13.62
N THR A 6 -1.59 1.96 -12.65
CA THR A 6 -0.75 1.57 -11.52
C THR A 6 -1.27 2.23 -10.26
N ILE A 7 -1.40 1.45 -9.20
CA ILE A 7 -1.87 1.87 -7.88
C ILE A 7 -0.81 1.50 -6.87
N VAL A 8 -0.32 2.49 -6.11
CA VAL A 8 0.66 2.27 -5.06
C VAL A 8 -0.05 2.35 -3.70
N VAL A 9 0.12 1.32 -2.88
CA VAL A 9 -0.47 1.23 -1.55
C VAL A 9 0.64 1.16 -0.50
N PRO A 10 0.86 2.23 0.28
CA PRO A 10 1.73 2.15 1.43
C PRO A 10 1.06 1.32 2.54
N THR A 11 1.82 0.47 3.20
CA THR A 11 1.40 -0.25 4.39
C THR A 11 2.38 -0.02 5.53
N ASP A 12 1.86 0.25 6.72
CA ASP A 12 2.61 0.34 7.98
C ASP A 12 2.33 -0.86 8.90
N GLY A 13 1.56 -1.85 8.42
CA GLY A 13 1.14 -3.03 9.18
C GLY A 13 -0.06 -2.80 10.11
N SER A 14 -0.62 -1.59 10.17
CA SER A 14 -1.82 -1.31 10.97
C SER A 14 -3.09 -1.93 10.36
N GLU A 15 -4.13 -2.10 11.17
CA GLU A 15 -5.44 -2.57 10.68
C GLU A 15 -6.04 -1.58 9.66
N ASN A 16 -5.75 -0.29 9.79
CA ASN A 16 -6.18 0.72 8.83
C ASN A 16 -5.46 0.55 7.48
N ALA A 17 -4.17 0.24 7.48
CA ALA A 17 -3.43 -0.07 6.26
C ALA A 17 -3.98 -1.35 5.58
N LYS A 18 -4.39 -2.35 6.35
CA LYS A 18 -5.05 -3.55 5.81
C LYS A 18 -6.37 -3.21 5.13
N ARG A 19 -7.23 -2.40 5.77
CA ARG A 19 -8.50 -1.94 5.17
C ARG A 19 -8.26 -1.08 3.92
N ALA A 20 -7.22 -0.25 3.91
CA ALA A 20 -6.84 0.52 2.74
C ALA A 20 -6.42 -0.39 1.57
N LEU A 21 -5.70 -1.48 1.86
CA LEU A 21 -5.32 -2.49 0.86
C LEU A 21 -6.54 -3.19 0.25
N GLU A 22 -7.55 -3.54 1.05
CA GLU A 22 -8.80 -4.14 0.57
C GLU A 22 -9.52 -3.21 -0.43
N HIS A 23 -9.57 -1.91 -0.14
CA HIS A 23 -10.14 -0.93 -1.07
C HIS A 23 -9.31 -0.77 -2.34
N ALA A 24 -7.98 -0.75 -2.23
CA ALA A 24 -7.10 -0.62 -3.38
C ALA A 24 -7.21 -1.82 -4.33
N LEU A 25 -7.39 -3.03 -3.80
CA LEU A 25 -7.66 -4.24 -4.59
C LEU A 25 -8.93 -4.08 -5.44
N ALA A 26 -10.03 -3.58 -4.87
CA ALA A 26 -11.27 -3.37 -5.62
C ALA A 26 -11.12 -2.32 -6.74
N VAL A 27 -10.29 -1.29 -6.51
CA VAL A 27 -9.99 -0.28 -7.54
C VAL A 27 -9.09 -0.88 -8.63
N ALA A 28 -8.08 -1.66 -8.25
CA ALA A 28 -7.17 -2.31 -9.19
C ALA A 28 -7.91 -3.29 -10.10
N ASP A 29 -8.77 -4.13 -9.54
CA ASP A 29 -9.56 -5.12 -10.29
C ASP A 29 -10.46 -4.45 -11.33
N ARG A 30 -11.17 -3.39 -10.94
CA ARG A 30 -12.02 -2.59 -11.84
C ARG A 30 -11.24 -1.98 -13.01
N ASN A 31 -9.97 -1.62 -12.80
CA ASN A 31 -9.15 -0.95 -13.80
C ASN A 31 -8.17 -1.90 -14.52
N GLN A 32 -8.10 -3.17 -14.13
CA GLN A 32 -7.02 -4.09 -14.51
C GLN A 32 -5.63 -3.45 -14.28
N ALA A 33 -5.50 -2.77 -13.13
CA ALA A 33 -4.30 -2.02 -12.78
C ALA A 33 -3.28 -2.89 -12.05
N GLU A 34 -2.00 -2.57 -12.22
CA GLU A 34 -0.93 -3.11 -11.39
C GLU A 34 -1.03 -2.52 -9.98
N LEU A 35 -0.95 -3.37 -8.96
CA LEU A 35 -0.98 -2.97 -7.56
C LEU A 35 0.40 -3.18 -6.94
N ILE A 36 1.03 -2.09 -6.48
CA ILE A 36 2.35 -2.11 -5.85
C ILE A 36 2.18 -1.81 -4.37
N VAL A 37 2.54 -2.75 -3.50
CA VAL A 37 2.51 -2.57 -2.05
C VAL A 37 3.90 -2.14 -1.57
N VAL A 38 3.97 -1.07 -0.79
CA VAL A 38 5.23 -0.50 -0.30
C VAL A 38 5.20 -0.37 1.22
N HIS A 39 6.29 -0.74 1.88
CA HIS A 39 6.50 -0.49 3.30
C HIS A 39 7.77 0.34 3.47
N VAL A 40 7.70 1.38 4.31
CA VAL A 40 8.87 2.21 4.64
C VAL A 40 9.41 1.79 5.99
N ALA A 41 10.57 1.12 5.99
CA ALA A 41 11.27 0.77 7.21
C ALA A 41 11.99 2.00 7.79
N ASN A 42 11.56 2.45 8.97
CA ASN A 42 12.25 3.51 9.70
C ASN A 42 13.52 2.95 10.36
N ILE A 43 14.67 3.13 9.71
CA ILE A 43 15.95 2.63 10.21
C ILE A 43 16.38 3.29 11.51
N VAL A 44 16.00 4.55 11.76
CA VAL A 44 16.34 5.27 13.01
C VAL A 44 15.67 4.60 14.22
N SER A 45 14.42 4.16 14.06
CA SER A 45 13.71 3.38 15.08
C SER A 45 14.38 2.01 15.29
N ALA A 46 14.79 1.35 14.21
CA ALA A 46 15.43 0.03 14.28
C ALA A 46 16.81 0.07 14.96
N ILE A 47 17.60 1.12 14.73
CA ILE A 47 18.94 1.26 15.33
C ILE A 47 18.94 1.86 16.73
N SER A 48 17.91 2.64 17.12
CA SER A 48 17.80 3.19 18.49
C SER A 48 17.42 2.13 19.54
N ASN A 49 17.08 0.93 19.09
CA ASN A 49 16.70 -0.21 19.93
C ASN A 49 17.89 -1.16 20.21
N PHE A 50 19.10 -0.79 19.76
CA PHE A 50 20.39 -1.39 20.11
C PHE A 50 21.15 -0.48 21.07
#